data_AF-A0A7X7FB95-F1
#
_entry.id   AF-A0A7X7FB95-F1
#
_cell.length_a   1.000
_cell.length_b   1.000
_cell.length_c   1.000
_cell.angle_alpha   90.00
_cell.angle_beta   90.00
_cell.angle_gamma   90.00
#
_symmetry.space_group_name_H-M   'P 1'
#
loop_
_entity.id
_entity.type
_entity.pdbx_description
1 polymer ?
#
loop_
_entity_poly.entity_id
_entity_poly.type
_entity_poly.pdbx_seq_one_letter_code
_entity_poly.pdbx_strand_id
1 'polypeptide(L)'
;GGVGGLRKYVCDGSWSTTTLATPVPGDVDRGISFVAPDPGGGSVSDGTRTVCKRLYIGIYGATDAEGGVFVSDDGGASWTKVTGLTFNKPFRGEVDPSGTLYVTGAGNVAKVARGSTAFTAITPVASLNYTGLAVDPNAAGTVMVAEVLGGERLWRTTDGGGSWVVVNRAAHATEPDGTRSVTSNGKFNNIADILISPGSPDEVWACDFSGVQRTQNIQDDATVSDWYTVQKNHEELVALMLRSAPSGASLLSAVADCNGYAHDDPDVRPSARFKNPSYLSTIGGTTVAARLEQLNKNALFNNMDITVLTNGTFTAGDLDNGRVNSIHAKEGGTATVGTYFYCLHAYLTGGTINGGTCFNGGYTQDLRSEASPIPAVFNCAFKFSDYYDSTLAVEDGTAVIDLTTTKSLYDGGSSSARTLTKSGGGVLRMTGSSGLTTGTFKIAAGTVLADNTSGSATGKSTVKVGNGATLGGIGAIGGVSGSSAANVSLASTSGSSLATLAPGTIDGAKRVHVIGTLTVGSAAQTNNVTFGNHSRLRVTVGGDGGHDRLTVYGALSLATENDHLEVLAHEKVKPGVYTLASATGGISGTFDTAEIPEGTWLTYSATTVECNVPSWASMILMR
;
A
#
# COMPACT_ATOMS: atom_id res chain seq x y z
N GLY A 1 5.84 24.07 37.46
CA GLY A 1 7.05 23.49 38.05
C GLY A 1 8.21 24.24 37.47
N GLY A 2 8.98 24.95 38.31
CA GLY A 2 10.07 25.79 37.82
C GLY A 2 11.24 24.94 37.31
N VAL A 3 11.91 25.46 36.28
CA VAL A 3 13.19 24.97 35.76
C VAL A 3 14.14 24.73 36.93
N GLY A 4 14.72 23.53 37.04
CA GLY A 4 15.78 23.29 38.01
C GLY A 4 16.95 24.23 37.68
N GLY A 5 17.28 25.17 38.57
CA GLY A 5 18.35 26.14 38.36
C GLY A 5 19.72 25.50 38.12
N LEU A 6 20.75 26.33 37.86
CA LEU A 6 22.12 25.90 37.59
C LEU A 6 22.65 25.03 38.75
N ARG A 7 23.09 23.81 38.45
CA ARG A 7 23.65 22.88 39.44
C ARG A 7 25.11 22.62 39.19
N LYS A 8 25.90 22.63 40.25
CA LYS A 8 27.29 22.19 40.28
C LYS A 8 27.35 20.84 40.98
N TYR A 9 27.94 19.85 40.30
CA TYR A 9 28.22 18.53 40.86
C TYR A 9 29.72 18.39 41.08
N VAL A 10 30.11 17.78 42.19
CA VAL A 10 31.51 17.63 42.59
C VAL A 10 31.75 16.19 43.07
N CYS A 11 32.86 15.57 42.65
CA CYS A 11 33.20 14.21 43.01
C CYS A 11 34.62 14.14 43.63
N ASP A 12 34.67 13.98 44.95
CA ASP A 12 35.90 13.75 45.72
C ASP A 12 35.78 12.41 46.47
N GLY A 13 35.58 11.32 45.72
CA GLY A 13 35.26 9.98 46.27
C GLY A 13 33.76 9.72 46.45
N SER A 14 32.95 10.76 46.61
CA SER A 14 31.49 10.71 46.52
C SER A 14 30.93 11.95 45.82
N TRP A 15 29.80 11.80 45.11
CA TRP A 15 29.11 12.91 44.45
C TRP A 15 28.38 13.80 45.45
N SER A 16 28.62 15.10 45.40
CA SER A 16 27.82 16.14 46.07
C SER A 16 27.28 17.14 45.04
N THR A 17 26.19 17.83 45.38
CA THR A 17 25.54 18.81 44.49
C THR A 17 25.31 20.13 45.23
N THR A 18 25.44 21.24 44.52
CA THR A 18 25.09 22.58 45.01
C THR A 18 24.34 23.34 43.92
N THR A 19 23.25 24.00 44.29
CA THR A 19 22.54 24.90 43.37
C THR A 19 23.26 26.25 43.37
N LEU A 20 23.74 26.67 42.21
CA LEU A 20 24.33 27.99 42.00
C LEU A 20 23.24 29.04 41.79
N ALA A 21 23.59 30.31 41.97
CA ALA A 21 22.69 31.41 41.66
C ALA A 21 22.27 31.35 40.17
N THR A 22 20.99 31.63 39.88
CA THR A 22 20.50 31.80 38.51
C THR A 22 19.85 33.17 38.39
N PRO A 23 20.31 34.03 37.46
CA PRO A 23 19.89 35.42 37.40
C PRO A 23 18.42 35.60 36.98
N VAL A 24 17.90 34.71 36.14
CA VAL A 24 16.52 34.68 35.67
C VAL A 24 16.03 33.23 35.57
N PRO A 25 14.71 32.97 35.69
CA PRO A 25 14.16 31.61 35.68
C PRO A 25 14.23 30.92 34.31
N GLY A 26 14.29 31.68 33.21
CA GLY A 26 14.17 31.14 31.85
C GLY A 26 12.76 30.69 31.50
N ASP A 27 12.61 30.20 30.28
CA ASP A 27 11.41 29.53 29.77
C ASP A 27 11.22 28.15 30.41
N VAL A 28 9.97 27.77 30.68
CA VAL A 28 9.57 26.50 31.28
C VAL A 28 10.03 25.26 30.49
N ASP A 29 10.19 25.37 29.17
CA ASP A 29 10.51 24.21 28.31
C ASP A 29 12.01 24.06 28.01
N ARG A 30 12.82 25.12 28.18
CA ARG A 30 14.24 25.13 27.76
C ARG A 30 15.22 25.53 28.86
N GLY A 31 14.90 26.52 29.69
CA GLY A 31 15.77 26.96 30.77
C GLY A 31 17.17 27.42 30.33
N ILE A 32 18.20 26.91 31.00
CA ILE A 32 19.62 27.18 30.71
C ILE A 32 20.02 26.39 29.46
N SER A 33 20.45 27.08 28.40
CA SER A 33 20.80 26.48 27.11
C SER A 33 22.28 26.11 26.97
N PHE A 34 23.18 26.82 27.67
CA PHE A 34 24.60 26.46 27.72
C PHE A 34 25.29 26.98 28.98
N VAL A 35 26.43 26.36 29.31
CA VAL A 35 27.41 26.82 30.30
C VAL A 35 28.79 26.75 29.64
N ALA A 36 29.51 27.87 29.59
CA ALA A 36 30.78 27.99 28.91
C ALA A 36 31.83 28.60 29.86
N PRO A 37 32.71 27.79 30.46
CA PRO A 37 33.83 28.27 31.26
C PRO A 37 34.86 28.98 30.37
N ASP A 38 35.54 29.99 30.91
CA ASP A 38 36.73 30.59 30.30
C ASP A 38 37.99 30.15 31.08
N PRO A 39 38.73 29.13 30.60
CA PRO A 39 39.90 28.60 31.31
C PRO A 39 41.00 29.64 31.55
N GLY A 40 41.13 30.62 30.64
CA GLY A 40 42.09 31.71 30.78
C GLY A 40 41.56 32.89 31.61
N GLY A 41 40.29 32.88 32.00
CA GLY A 41 39.62 33.93 32.78
C GLY A 41 40.01 33.97 34.27
N GLY A 42 41.00 33.16 34.65
CA GLY A 42 41.51 33.05 36.02
C GLY A 42 40.79 31.98 36.84
N SER A 43 41.22 31.86 38.09
CA SER A 43 40.69 30.87 39.01
C SER A 43 40.33 31.48 40.36
N VAL A 44 39.38 30.85 41.06
CA VAL A 44 38.92 31.25 42.40
C VAL A 44 38.83 30.01 43.30
N SER A 45 38.99 30.17 44.60
CA SER A 45 38.75 29.09 45.56
C SER A 45 37.25 28.98 45.85
N ASP A 46 36.69 27.77 45.79
CA ASP A 46 35.34 27.49 46.29
C ASP A 46 35.32 27.09 47.78
N GLY A 47 36.43 27.34 48.49
CA GLY A 47 36.68 26.94 49.87
C GLY A 47 37.44 25.62 49.99
N THR A 48 37.42 24.77 48.96
CA THR A 48 38.08 23.45 48.97
C THR A 48 38.89 23.17 47.71
N ARG A 49 38.56 23.82 46.58
CA ARG A 49 39.15 23.58 45.27
C ARG A 49 39.39 24.89 44.53
N THR A 50 40.33 24.85 43.60
CA THR A 50 40.52 25.91 42.61
C THR A 50 39.60 25.64 41.42
N VAL A 51 38.66 26.56 41.16
CA VAL A 51 37.68 26.47 40.07
C VAL A 51 37.84 27.62 39.09
N CYS A 52 37.28 27.48 37.89
CA CYS A 52 37.25 28.55 36.89
C CYS A 52 36.51 29.77 37.46
N LYS A 53 37.16 30.93 37.40
CA LYS A 53 36.62 32.19 37.92
C LYS A 53 35.54 32.75 37.00
N ARG A 54 35.83 32.77 35.70
CA ARG A 54 34.97 33.42 34.70
C ARG A 54 34.13 32.39 33.97
N LEU A 55 32.81 32.50 34.10
CA LEU A 55 31.84 31.59 33.50
C LEU A 55 30.83 32.37 32.68
N TYR A 56 30.38 31.81 31.57
CA TYR A 56 29.24 32.31 30.82
C TYR A 56 28.10 31.30 30.86
N ILE A 57 26.86 31.80 30.89
CA ILE A 57 25.66 30.97 30.74
C ILE A 57 24.70 31.60 29.75
N GLY A 58 24.06 30.75 28.96
CA GLY A 58 22.91 31.12 28.13
C GLY A 58 21.63 30.68 28.82
N ILE A 59 20.65 31.57 28.93
CA ILE A 59 19.31 31.26 29.42
C ILE A 59 18.32 31.62 28.32
N TYR A 60 17.58 30.62 27.86
CA TYR A 60 16.53 30.81 26.88
C TYR A 60 15.29 31.39 27.57
N GLY A 61 14.78 32.51 27.07
CA GLY A 61 13.56 33.16 27.53
C GLY A 61 12.68 33.64 26.38
N ALA A 62 11.36 33.63 26.59
CA ALA A 62 10.42 34.11 25.59
C ALA A 62 10.59 35.62 25.34
N THR A 63 10.92 36.37 26.39
CA THR A 63 11.20 37.82 26.37
C THR A 63 12.62 38.15 26.82
N ASP A 64 13.07 39.39 26.58
CA ASP A 64 14.38 39.86 27.04
C ASP A 64 14.53 39.90 28.57
N ALA A 65 13.46 40.09 29.31
CA ALA A 65 13.51 40.04 30.78
C ALA A 65 13.70 38.62 31.31
N GLU A 66 13.30 37.60 30.53
CA GLU A 66 13.28 36.21 30.97
C GLU A 66 14.51 35.42 30.53
N GLY A 67 15.32 35.95 29.60
CA GLY A 67 16.47 35.26 29.02
C GLY A 67 17.64 36.17 28.68
N GLY A 68 18.72 35.58 28.17
CA GLY A 68 19.94 36.30 27.83
C GLY A 68 21.20 35.46 28.01
N VAL A 69 22.35 36.10 27.76
CA VAL A 69 23.65 35.58 28.16
C VAL A 69 24.12 36.34 29.38
N PHE A 70 24.66 35.62 30.35
CA PHE A 70 25.15 36.16 31.60
C PHE A 70 26.59 35.73 31.84
N VAL A 71 27.37 36.59 32.49
CA VAL A 71 28.75 36.33 32.88
C VAL A 71 28.88 36.37 34.39
N SER A 72 29.63 35.45 34.95
CA SER A 72 30.10 35.44 36.33
C SER A 72 31.61 35.64 36.34
N ASP A 73 32.10 36.39 37.32
CA ASP A 73 33.53 36.64 37.57
C ASP A 73 33.97 36.14 38.97
N ASP A 74 33.15 35.30 39.58
CA ASP A 74 33.33 34.79 40.95
C ASP A 74 33.01 33.29 41.08
N GLY A 75 33.16 32.54 39.98
CA GLY A 75 32.93 31.09 39.97
C GLY A 75 31.45 30.67 40.06
N GLY A 76 30.54 31.56 39.63
CA GLY A 76 29.10 31.30 39.56
C GLY A 76 28.31 31.75 40.80
N ALA A 77 28.92 32.55 41.69
CA ALA A 77 28.23 33.07 42.88
C ALA A 77 27.31 34.26 42.54
N SER A 78 27.71 35.10 41.59
CA SER A 78 26.89 36.18 41.04
C SER A 78 26.98 36.25 39.51
N TRP A 79 25.96 36.84 38.88
CA TRP A 79 25.79 36.89 37.43
C TRP A 79 25.40 38.28 36.95
N THR A 80 26.02 38.74 35.87
CA THR A 80 25.71 40.00 35.20
C THR A 80 25.24 39.72 33.78
N LYS A 81 24.13 40.33 33.34
CA LYS A 81 23.62 40.17 31.97
C LYS A 81 24.54 40.88 30.98
N VAL A 82 24.88 40.21 29.89
CA VAL A 82 25.57 40.81 28.74
C VAL A 82 24.57 41.68 27.96
N THR A 83 24.98 42.90 27.60
CA THR A 83 24.11 43.93 27.00
C THR A 83 24.54 44.27 25.56
N GLY A 84 23.96 45.32 24.97
CA GLY A 84 24.33 45.81 23.63
C GLY A 84 23.59 45.15 22.45
N LEU A 85 22.98 43.98 22.67
CA LEU A 85 22.11 43.29 21.71
C LEU A 85 21.00 42.55 22.46
N THR A 86 19.76 42.62 21.96
CA THR A 86 18.68 41.77 22.47
C THR A 86 18.90 40.33 22.00
N PHE A 87 19.31 39.47 22.93
CA PHE A 87 19.69 38.09 22.65
C PHE A 87 19.06 37.16 23.69
N ASN A 88 17.73 37.13 23.74
CA ASN A 88 16.98 36.41 24.77
C ASN A 88 16.78 34.91 24.49
N LYS A 89 17.17 34.43 23.31
CA LYS A 89 17.04 33.04 22.87
C LYS A 89 18.40 32.45 22.44
N PRO A 90 19.40 32.37 23.33
CA PRO A 90 20.66 31.67 23.06
C PRO A 90 20.46 30.16 22.91
N PHE A 91 21.14 29.56 21.93
CA PHE A 91 21.13 28.11 21.69
C PHE A 91 22.44 27.45 22.12
N ARG A 92 23.59 27.93 21.62
CA ARG A 92 24.93 27.44 22.00
C ARG A 92 25.85 28.60 22.32
N GLY A 93 26.86 28.33 23.15
CA GLY A 93 27.90 29.29 23.47
C GLY A 93 29.22 28.59 23.80
N GLU A 94 30.31 29.06 23.21
CA GLU A 94 31.64 28.48 23.35
C GLU A 94 32.71 29.58 23.47
N VAL A 95 33.74 29.32 24.29
CA VAL A 95 34.84 30.26 24.53
C VAL A 95 36.07 29.79 23.76
N ASP A 96 36.61 30.65 22.90
CA ASP A 96 37.83 30.37 22.15
C ASP A 96 39.11 30.56 23.02
N PRO A 97 40.30 30.21 22.51
CA PRO A 97 41.55 30.34 23.28
C PRO A 97 41.90 31.78 23.72
N SER A 98 41.33 32.81 23.07
CA SER A 98 41.52 34.21 23.49
C SER A 98 40.63 34.59 24.69
N GLY A 99 39.69 33.73 25.07
CA GLY A 99 38.66 34.03 26.06
C GLY A 99 37.44 34.73 25.46
N THR A 100 37.29 34.77 24.14
CA THR A 100 36.12 35.34 23.49
C THR A 100 35.01 34.32 23.46
N LEU A 101 33.86 34.66 24.04
CA LEU A 101 32.63 33.87 23.92
C LEU A 101 32.00 34.12 22.56
N TYR A 102 31.68 33.07 21.81
CA TYR A 102 30.81 33.10 20.64
C TYR A 102 29.46 32.49 21.00
N VAL A 103 28.37 33.02 20.46
CA VAL A 103 27.00 32.62 20.81
C VAL A 103 26.15 32.55 19.55
N THR A 104 25.41 31.47 19.40
CA THR A 104 24.36 31.30 18.38
C THR A 104 22.97 31.36 19.02
N GLY A 105 21.97 31.74 18.24
CA GLY A 105 20.59 31.68 18.69
C GLY A 105 19.59 32.23 17.68
N ALA A 106 18.43 32.64 18.19
CA ALA A 106 17.38 33.18 17.33
C ALA A 106 17.78 34.55 16.74
N GLY A 107 17.82 34.62 15.41
CA GLY A 107 18.07 35.83 14.64
C GLY A 107 19.51 36.36 14.64
N ASN A 108 20.44 35.76 15.40
CA ASN A 108 21.76 36.35 15.64
C ASN A 108 22.87 35.31 15.85
N VAL A 109 24.08 35.68 15.43
CA VAL A 109 25.36 35.18 15.96
C VAL A 109 26.10 36.38 16.54
N ALA A 110 26.58 36.26 17.78
CA ALA A 110 27.26 37.35 18.47
C ALA A 110 28.49 36.84 19.21
N LYS A 111 29.38 37.76 19.58
CA LYS A 111 30.53 37.47 20.43
C LYS A 111 30.69 38.45 21.58
N VAL A 112 31.38 38.02 22.63
CA VAL A 112 31.75 38.82 23.81
C VAL A 112 33.21 38.57 24.11
N ALA A 113 34.06 39.56 23.83
CA ALA A 113 35.47 39.48 24.19
C ALA A 113 35.64 39.42 25.72
N ARG A 114 36.70 38.76 26.20
CA ARG A 114 37.01 38.71 27.63
C ARG A 114 37.06 40.14 28.22
N GLY A 115 36.39 40.33 29.36
CA GLY A 115 36.30 41.63 30.03
C GLY A 115 35.25 42.59 29.46
N SER A 116 34.66 42.29 28.29
CA SER A 116 33.52 43.06 27.77
C SER A 116 32.24 42.70 28.52
N THR A 117 31.34 43.68 28.65
CA THR A 117 29.97 43.54 29.16
C THR A 117 28.92 43.65 28.05
N ALA A 118 29.35 43.82 26.80
CA ALA A 118 28.49 44.02 25.65
C ALA A 118 28.82 43.06 24.49
N PHE A 119 27.78 42.69 23.75
CA PHE A 119 27.87 41.90 22.52
C PHE A 119 28.45 42.71 21.37
N THR A 120 29.15 42.01 20.48
CA THR A 120 29.41 42.41 19.09
C THR A 120 28.64 41.46 18.17
N ALA A 121 27.76 42.01 17.32
CA ALA A 121 27.04 41.21 16.33
C ALA A 121 27.99 40.79 15.20
N ILE A 122 27.94 39.50 14.84
CA ILE A 122 28.79 38.88 13.80
C ILE A 122 27.96 37.93 12.92
N THR A 123 26.65 38.18 12.77
CA THR A 123 25.72 37.29 12.07
C THR A 123 26.10 37.14 10.59
N PRO A 124 26.30 35.90 10.07
CA PRO A 124 26.63 35.69 8.65
C PRO A 124 25.57 36.23 7.69
N VAL A 125 24.30 35.90 7.97
CA VAL A 125 23.12 36.39 7.24
C VAL A 125 22.04 36.78 8.24
N ALA A 126 21.57 38.02 8.14
CA ALA A 126 20.57 38.60 9.03
C ALA A 126 19.24 37.84 9.01
N SER A 127 18.51 37.90 10.13
CA SER A 127 17.17 37.32 10.30
C SER A 127 17.07 35.79 10.22
N LEU A 128 18.22 35.09 10.14
CA LEU A 128 18.28 33.63 10.24
C LEU A 128 18.61 33.20 11.67
N ASN A 129 18.17 32.00 12.02
CA ASN A 129 18.49 31.37 13.29
C ASN A 129 19.71 30.48 13.11
N TYR A 130 20.57 30.43 14.13
CA TYR A 130 21.78 29.61 14.10
C TYR A 130 21.81 28.69 15.33
N THR A 131 22.14 27.41 15.14
CA THR A 131 22.23 26.38 16.20
C THR A 131 23.67 25.96 16.43
N GLY A 132 24.16 24.98 15.66
CA GLY A 132 25.49 24.41 15.84
C GLY A 132 26.54 25.51 15.88
N LEU A 133 27.48 25.36 16.81
CA LEU A 133 28.59 26.27 17.05
C LEU A 133 29.82 25.41 17.32
N ALA A 134 30.96 25.78 16.75
CA ALA A 134 32.26 25.25 17.16
C ALA A 134 33.30 26.37 17.09
N VAL A 135 34.17 26.44 18.09
CA VAL A 135 35.42 27.20 18.03
C VAL A 135 36.62 26.27 17.83
N ASP A 136 37.66 26.74 17.13
CA ASP A 136 38.93 26.00 17.08
C ASP A 136 39.68 26.19 18.41
N PRO A 137 39.97 25.10 19.16
CA PRO A 137 40.64 25.18 20.44
C PRO A 137 42.12 25.58 20.34
N ASN A 138 42.70 25.64 19.14
CA ASN A 138 44.10 26.02 18.89
C ASN A 138 44.25 27.32 18.11
N ALA A 139 43.18 27.83 17.49
CA ALA A 139 43.20 29.02 16.65
C ALA A 139 42.06 29.99 17.01
N ALA A 140 42.36 30.96 17.88
CA ALA A 140 41.41 32.01 18.25
C ALA A 140 40.86 32.74 17.01
N GLY A 141 39.57 33.04 17.02
CA GLY A 141 38.87 33.62 15.87
C GLY A 141 38.42 32.63 14.79
N THR A 142 38.82 31.36 14.86
CA THR A 142 38.29 30.33 13.95
C THR A 142 37.01 29.73 14.52
N VAL A 143 35.88 29.96 13.84
CA VAL A 143 34.55 29.61 14.33
C VAL A 143 33.69 29.07 13.19
N MET A 144 32.86 28.10 13.49
CA MET A 144 31.84 27.57 12.59
C MET A 144 30.46 27.66 13.21
N VAL A 145 29.46 27.99 12.39
CA VAL A 145 28.05 28.02 12.80
C VAL A 145 27.14 27.35 11.79
N ALA A 146 26.06 26.75 12.27
CA ALA A 146 25.04 26.12 11.44
C ALA A 146 23.74 26.94 11.42
N GLU A 147 23.12 27.03 10.25
CA GLU A 147 21.80 27.62 10.09
C GLU A 147 20.68 26.62 10.44
N VAL A 148 19.62 27.12 11.10
CA VAL A 148 18.40 26.36 11.39
C VAL A 148 17.41 26.48 10.24
N LEU A 149 16.91 25.35 9.73
CA LEU A 149 15.79 25.21 8.79
C LEU A 149 15.87 26.05 7.49
N GLY A 150 16.02 25.38 6.35
CA GLY A 150 15.79 25.97 5.02
C GLY A 150 17.06 26.36 4.25
N GLY A 151 18.17 26.68 4.91
CA GLY A 151 19.43 26.99 4.24
C GLY A 151 20.35 25.82 3.97
N GLU A 152 20.33 24.78 4.81
CA GLU A 152 21.24 23.61 4.72
C GLU A 152 22.74 24.00 4.64
N ARG A 153 23.13 25.07 5.35
CA ARG A 153 24.46 25.71 5.29
C ARG A 153 25.21 25.63 6.61
N LEU A 154 26.52 25.38 6.48
CA LEU A 154 27.52 25.68 7.50
C LEU A 154 28.29 26.93 7.06
N TRP A 155 28.59 27.79 8.03
CA TRP A 155 29.37 29.01 7.84
C TRP A 155 30.66 28.90 8.64
N ARG A 156 31.76 29.37 8.09
CA ARG A 156 33.08 29.37 8.72
C ARG A 156 33.69 30.77 8.65
N THR A 157 34.40 31.14 9.71
CA THR A 157 35.21 32.36 9.82
C THR A 157 36.54 32.00 10.44
N THR A 158 37.60 32.74 10.07
CA THR A 158 38.96 32.65 10.66
C THR A 158 39.42 33.98 11.26
N ASP A 159 38.58 35.02 11.21
CA ASP A 159 38.84 36.38 11.71
C ASP A 159 37.89 36.78 12.85
N GLY A 160 37.27 35.80 13.50
CA GLY A 160 36.35 35.99 14.62
C GLY A 160 35.02 36.61 14.21
N GLY A 161 34.54 36.33 12.99
CA GLY A 161 33.27 36.79 12.46
C GLY A 161 33.32 38.17 11.80
N GLY A 162 34.51 38.64 11.42
CA GLY A 162 34.66 39.80 10.54
C GLY A 162 34.20 39.49 9.11
N SER A 163 34.48 38.28 8.64
CA SER A 163 34.01 37.73 7.38
C SER A 163 33.61 36.25 7.53
N TRP A 164 32.65 35.82 6.71
CA TRP A 164 32.12 34.46 6.72
C TRP A 164 32.15 33.84 5.32
N VAL A 165 32.47 32.56 5.29
CA VAL A 165 32.48 31.71 4.10
C VAL A 165 31.44 30.61 4.29
N VAL A 166 30.64 30.35 3.24
CA VAL A 166 29.75 29.18 3.21
C VAL A 166 30.61 27.96 2.88
N VAL A 167 30.54 26.94 3.73
CA VAL A 167 31.24 25.68 3.49
C VAL A 167 30.60 24.97 2.30
N ASN A 168 31.36 24.79 1.21
CA ASN A 168 30.96 23.97 0.08
C ASN A 168 31.32 22.50 0.34
N ARG A 169 30.40 21.59 -0.01
CA ARG A 169 30.54 20.15 0.30
C ARG A 169 30.46 19.25 -0.94
N ALA A 170 31.32 18.24 -0.97
CA ALA A 170 31.11 17.00 -1.70
C ALA A 170 30.58 15.96 -0.70
N ALA A 171 29.30 15.60 -0.80
CA ALA A 171 28.68 14.66 0.12
C ALA A 171 28.91 13.21 -0.33
N HIS A 172 29.61 12.44 0.49
CA HIS A 172 29.92 11.04 0.28
C HIS A 172 29.07 10.17 1.20
N ALA A 173 28.21 9.37 0.57
CA ALA A 173 27.41 8.36 1.28
C ALA A 173 28.19 7.05 1.50
N THR A 174 29.49 7.02 1.23
CA THR A 174 30.34 5.84 1.42
C THR A 174 31.48 6.23 2.33
N GLU A 175 31.62 5.55 3.46
CA GLU A 175 32.72 5.76 4.41
C GLU A 175 34.08 5.38 3.78
N PRO A 176 35.22 5.86 4.32
CA PRO A 176 36.55 5.53 3.79
C PRO A 176 36.88 4.03 3.72
N ASP A 177 36.18 3.18 4.49
CA ASP A 177 36.32 1.72 4.44
C ASP A 177 35.48 1.06 3.33
N GLY A 178 34.79 1.85 2.50
CA GLY A 178 33.97 1.39 1.38
C GLY A 178 32.53 1.05 1.78
N THR A 179 32.16 1.11 3.07
CA THR A 179 30.80 0.81 3.51
C THR A 179 29.85 1.97 3.22
N ARG A 180 28.67 1.66 2.66
CA ARG A 180 27.68 2.68 2.32
C ARG A 180 26.86 3.06 3.55
N SER A 181 26.67 4.35 3.79
CA SER A 181 25.68 4.89 4.72
C SER A 181 24.26 4.68 4.17
N VAL A 182 23.35 4.29 5.04
CA VAL A 182 21.95 3.99 4.69
C VAL A 182 20.95 5.03 5.18
N THR A 183 21.37 5.95 6.05
CA THR A 183 20.56 7.09 6.52
C THR A 183 20.99 8.43 5.92
N SER A 184 22.11 8.49 5.17
CA SER A 184 22.61 9.73 4.59
C SER A 184 21.54 10.45 3.76
N ASN A 185 21.34 11.72 4.06
CA ASN A 185 20.45 12.63 3.36
C ASN A 185 21.21 13.57 2.38
N GLY A 186 22.54 13.49 2.35
CA GLY A 186 23.43 14.32 1.51
C GLY A 186 23.45 15.82 1.87
N LYS A 187 22.93 16.18 3.05
CA LYS A 187 22.58 17.56 3.42
C LYS A 187 23.03 17.92 4.82
N PHE A 188 23.25 19.22 5.08
CA PHE A 188 23.41 19.75 6.43
C PHE A 188 22.04 20.13 6.99
N ASN A 189 21.24 19.15 7.40
CA ASN A 189 19.85 19.39 7.76
C ASN A 189 19.70 19.69 9.26
N ASN A 190 19.52 20.95 9.67
CA ASN A 190 19.37 21.30 11.09
C ASN A 190 20.54 20.77 11.94
N ILE A 191 21.77 21.14 11.56
CA ILE A 191 22.95 20.76 12.34
C ILE A 191 22.81 21.31 13.76
N ALA A 192 22.75 20.40 14.73
CA ALA A 192 22.55 20.72 16.12
C ALA A 192 23.86 21.06 16.82
N ASP A 193 24.95 20.42 16.41
CA ASP A 193 26.28 20.55 17.00
C ASP A 193 27.38 20.41 15.94
N ILE A 194 28.50 21.07 16.18
CA ILE A 194 29.70 21.04 15.36
C ILE A 194 30.89 20.81 16.30
N LEU A 195 31.93 20.15 15.83
CA LEU A 195 33.21 20.04 16.52
C LEU A 195 34.34 20.25 15.52
N ILE A 196 35.25 21.17 15.81
CA ILE A 196 36.57 21.24 15.16
C ILE A 196 37.52 20.38 15.99
N SER A 197 38.13 19.37 15.38
CA SER A 197 38.95 18.39 16.08
C SER A 197 40.16 19.05 16.73
N PRO A 198 40.36 18.93 18.06
CA PRO A 198 41.50 19.56 18.74
C PRO A 198 42.87 19.04 18.26
N GLY A 199 42.92 17.84 17.70
CA GLY A 199 44.15 17.22 17.19
C GLY A 199 44.42 17.51 15.71
N SER A 200 43.43 18.04 14.98
CA SER A 200 43.53 18.28 13.53
C SER A 200 42.52 19.36 13.13
N PRO A 201 42.91 20.63 12.95
CA PRO A 201 41.97 21.70 12.61
C PRO A 201 41.26 21.49 11.26
N ASP A 202 41.82 20.64 10.39
CA ASP A 202 41.21 20.25 9.12
C ASP A 202 40.04 19.26 9.28
N GLU A 203 39.95 18.61 10.44
CA GLU A 203 38.93 17.62 10.76
C GLU A 203 37.76 18.27 11.50
N VAL A 204 36.58 18.23 10.89
CA VAL A 204 35.35 18.80 11.44
C VAL A 204 34.26 17.75 11.44
N TRP A 205 33.53 17.67 12.55
CA TRP A 205 32.37 16.82 12.73
C TRP A 205 31.12 17.68 12.88
N ALA A 206 30.00 17.24 12.32
CA ALA A 206 28.71 17.91 12.41
C ALA A 206 27.59 16.87 12.50
N CYS A 207 26.59 17.09 13.36
CA CYS A 207 25.49 16.13 13.55
C CYS A 207 24.12 16.74 13.25
N ASP A 208 23.27 15.93 12.62
CA ASP A 208 21.84 16.19 12.44
C ASP A 208 20.99 14.98 12.86
N PHE A 209 19.68 15.08 12.66
CA PHE A 209 18.72 13.99 12.94
C PHE A 209 18.91 12.75 12.05
N SER A 210 19.74 12.80 11.00
CA SER A 210 20.04 11.64 10.13
C SER A 210 21.34 10.94 10.52
N GLY A 211 22.18 11.58 11.34
CA GLY A 211 23.39 11.01 11.90
C GLY A 211 24.54 12.00 11.99
N VAL A 212 25.76 11.48 11.88
CA VAL A 212 26.99 12.25 12.03
C VAL A 212 27.70 12.35 10.68
N GLN A 213 28.22 13.53 10.37
CA GLN A 213 28.98 13.84 9.17
C GLN A 213 30.38 14.33 9.57
N ARG A 214 31.39 13.96 8.79
CA ARG A 214 32.78 14.32 9.04
C ARG A 214 33.49 14.76 7.76
N THR A 215 34.30 15.80 7.85
CA THR A 215 35.34 16.12 6.87
C THR A 215 36.72 16.05 7.53
N GLN A 216 37.76 15.80 6.73
CA GLN A 216 39.17 15.87 7.15
C GLN A 216 39.96 16.87 6.29
N ASN A 217 39.24 17.70 5.52
CA ASN A 217 39.77 18.71 4.62
C ASN A 217 38.85 19.94 4.58
N ILE A 218 38.46 20.45 5.75
CA ILE A 218 37.68 21.69 5.81
C ILE A 218 38.43 22.81 5.08
N GLN A 219 37.71 23.62 4.32
CA GLN A 219 38.28 24.73 3.55
C GLN A 219 37.86 26.06 4.18
N ASP A 220 38.78 27.02 4.19
CA ASP A 220 38.54 28.39 4.68
C ASP A 220 38.00 29.33 3.59
N ASP A 221 37.79 28.82 2.37
CA ASP A 221 37.29 29.54 1.22
C ASP A 221 36.13 28.79 0.53
N ALA A 222 35.74 29.22 -0.67
CA ALA A 222 34.65 28.61 -1.42
C ALA A 222 35.03 27.28 -2.09
N THR A 223 36.23 26.74 -1.86
CA THR A 223 36.58 25.41 -2.37
C THR A 223 35.81 24.31 -1.63
N VAL A 224 35.78 23.11 -2.21
CA VAL A 224 34.92 22.01 -1.76
C VAL A 224 35.65 21.16 -0.72
N SER A 225 35.01 20.94 0.43
CA SER A 225 35.43 19.93 1.41
C SER A 225 34.72 18.59 1.16
N ASP A 226 35.39 17.48 1.41
CA ASP A 226 34.81 16.14 1.32
C ASP A 226 34.14 15.77 2.65
N TRP A 227 32.84 15.52 2.61
CA TRP A 227 32.03 15.22 3.79
C TRP A 227 31.47 13.81 3.71
N TYR A 228 31.72 13.01 4.74
CA TYR A 228 31.33 11.61 4.84
C TYR A 228 30.26 11.44 5.92
N THR A 229 29.13 10.80 5.59
CA THR A 229 28.20 10.34 6.63
C THR A 229 28.76 9.08 7.29
N VAL A 230 29.10 9.17 8.58
CA VAL A 230 29.76 8.10 9.34
C VAL A 230 28.75 7.40 10.24
N GLN A 231 28.63 6.08 10.10
CA GLN A 231 27.62 5.29 10.81
C GLN A 231 28.16 3.99 11.39
N LYS A 232 29.45 3.69 11.21
CA LYS A 232 29.99 2.40 11.65
C LYS A 232 29.83 2.27 13.17
N ASN A 233 29.10 1.22 13.58
CA ASN A 233 28.75 0.93 14.97
C ASN A 233 27.90 2.01 15.68
N HIS A 234 27.22 2.88 14.93
CA HIS A 234 26.31 3.88 15.47
C HIS A 234 24.86 3.58 15.04
N GLU A 235 24.07 3.01 15.94
CA GLU A 235 22.68 2.59 15.70
C GLU A 235 21.73 3.36 16.64
N GLU A 236 20.98 4.31 16.08
CA GLU A 236 20.01 5.16 16.79
C GLU A 236 18.59 5.03 16.20
N LEU A 237 18.31 3.87 15.58
CA LEU A 237 17.03 3.63 14.92
C LEU A 237 15.96 3.17 15.92
N VAL A 238 14.74 3.66 15.74
CA VAL A 238 13.57 3.15 16.47
C VAL A 238 12.98 1.98 15.71
N ALA A 239 13.22 0.76 16.20
CA ALA A 239 12.61 -0.44 15.66
C ALA A 239 11.12 -0.50 16.01
N LEU A 240 10.27 -0.47 14.98
CA LEU A 240 8.81 -0.56 15.11
C LEU A 240 8.32 -2.01 14.94
N MET A 241 9.03 -2.78 14.10
CA MET A 241 8.73 -4.19 13.88
C MET A 241 9.99 -4.96 13.46
N LEU A 242 10.09 -6.19 13.94
CA LEU A 242 11.09 -7.17 13.52
C LEU A 242 10.40 -8.46 13.07
N ARG A 243 10.92 -9.08 12.01
CA ARG A 243 10.48 -10.38 11.50
C ARG A 243 11.67 -11.20 11.03
N SER A 244 11.71 -12.47 11.39
CA SER A 244 12.61 -13.46 10.79
C SER A 244 11.81 -14.32 9.83
N ALA A 245 12.24 -14.41 8.58
CA ALA A 245 11.58 -15.19 7.54
C ALA A 245 12.19 -16.60 7.46
N PRO A 246 11.40 -17.65 7.18
CA PRO A 246 11.92 -19.02 7.04
C PRO A 246 12.80 -19.22 5.80
N SER A 247 12.85 -18.23 4.89
CA SER A 247 13.72 -18.20 3.72
C SER A 247 13.92 -16.75 3.25
N GLY A 248 15.07 -16.43 2.64
CA GLY A 248 15.46 -15.07 2.26
C GLY A 248 16.32 -14.40 3.35
N ALA A 249 16.16 -13.08 3.50
CA ALA A 249 16.88 -12.32 4.52
C ALA A 249 16.60 -12.84 5.94
N SER A 250 17.65 -13.00 6.74
CA SER A 250 17.59 -13.54 8.11
C SER A 250 16.71 -12.68 9.03
N LEU A 251 16.72 -11.36 8.81
CA LEU A 251 15.94 -10.39 9.56
C LEU A 251 15.39 -9.29 8.64
N LEU A 252 14.12 -8.98 8.81
CA LEU A 252 13.47 -7.78 8.26
C LEU A 252 13.16 -6.84 9.41
N SER A 253 13.55 -5.57 9.28
CA SER A 253 13.24 -4.52 10.26
C SER A 253 12.42 -3.42 9.63
N ALA A 254 11.33 -3.01 10.26
CA ALA A 254 10.67 -1.73 9.99
C ALA A 254 11.11 -0.73 11.06
N VAL A 255 11.66 0.40 10.63
CA VAL A 255 12.23 1.41 11.54
C VAL A 255 11.66 2.78 11.23
N ALA A 256 11.49 3.60 12.28
CA ALA A 256 11.06 4.99 12.11
C ALA A 256 12.08 5.77 11.28
N ASP A 257 11.59 6.77 10.53
CA ASP A 257 12.35 7.74 9.71
C ASP A 257 13.19 7.17 8.56
N CYS A 258 13.52 5.88 8.60
CA CYS A 258 14.37 5.20 7.62
C CYS A 258 13.66 4.04 6.90
N ASN A 259 12.33 3.94 7.02
CA ASN A 259 11.44 2.89 6.48
C ASN A 259 11.69 1.49 7.05
N GLY A 260 12.88 0.93 6.82
CA GLY A 260 13.21 -0.46 7.11
C GLY A 260 14.30 -1.04 6.22
N TYR A 261 14.75 -2.23 6.58
CA TYR A 261 15.87 -2.94 5.96
C TYR A 261 15.62 -4.44 5.89
N ALA A 262 16.20 -5.06 4.85
CA ALA A 262 16.42 -6.49 4.80
C ALA A 262 17.88 -6.77 5.19
N HIS A 263 18.07 -7.59 6.21
CA HIS A 263 19.35 -8.01 6.74
C HIS A 263 19.57 -9.46 6.36
N ASP A 264 20.31 -9.69 5.27
CA ASP A 264 20.73 -11.04 4.89
C ASP A 264 21.65 -11.64 5.95
N ASP A 265 22.55 -10.81 6.48
CA ASP A 265 23.40 -11.06 7.64
C ASP A 265 23.23 -9.88 8.63
N PRO A 266 22.70 -10.09 9.84
CA PRO A 266 22.55 -9.04 10.86
C PRO A 266 23.87 -8.38 11.31
N ASP A 267 25.02 -9.03 11.07
CA ASP A 267 26.34 -8.46 11.39
C ASP A 267 26.90 -7.60 10.24
N VAL A 268 26.20 -7.55 9.10
CA VAL A 268 26.58 -6.75 7.92
C VAL A 268 25.57 -5.64 7.69
N ARG A 269 26.06 -4.41 7.54
CA ARG A 269 25.20 -3.27 7.24
C ARG A 269 24.39 -3.53 5.95
N PRO A 270 23.06 -3.33 5.97
CA PRO A 270 22.22 -3.46 4.78
C PRO A 270 22.70 -2.57 3.65
N SER A 271 22.59 -3.06 2.42
CA SER A 271 23.03 -2.30 1.24
C SER A 271 22.13 -1.11 0.94
N ALA A 272 20.86 -1.12 1.36
CA ALA A 272 19.90 -0.03 1.19
C ALA A 272 18.69 -0.16 2.13
N ARG A 273 18.08 0.98 2.48
CA ARG A 273 16.72 1.02 3.02
C ARG A 273 15.68 0.63 1.97
N PHE A 274 14.52 0.15 2.39
CA PHE A 274 13.38 -0.06 1.50
C PHE A 274 13.03 1.25 0.78
N LYS A 275 12.96 1.20 -0.56
CA LYS A 275 12.79 2.40 -1.41
C LYS A 275 11.36 2.69 -1.82
N ASN A 276 10.41 1.77 -1.61
CA ASN A 276 9.00 1.98 -1.94
C ASN A 276 8.03 1.10 -1.11
N PRO A 277 6.96 1.67 -0.53
CA PRO A 277 6.74 3.11 -0.37
C PRO A 277 7.55 3.67 0.81
N SER A 278 8.06 4.89 0.64
CA SER A 278 8.49 5.75 1.74
C SER A 278 7.26 6.31 2.45
N TYR A 279 7.27 6.26 3.79
CA TYR A 279 6.18 6.52 4.75
C TYR A 279 5.27 5.33 5.10
N LEU A 280 5.67 4.62 6.16
CA LEU A 280 4.80 3.85 7.04
C LEU A 280 4.67 4.60 8.36
N SER A 281 3.67 5.48 8.49
CA SER A 281 3.10 5.82 9.80
C SER A 281 1.76 5.10 9.92
N THR A 282 1.79 3.83 10.30
CA THR A 282 0.56 3.10 10.63
C THR A 282 0.23 3.37 12.09
N ILE A 283 -0.63 4.36 12.35
CA ILE A 283 -1.41 4.37 13.58
C ILE A 283 -2.46 3.26 13.42
N GLY A 284 -2.35 2.21 14.23
CA GLY A 284 -3.41 1.24 14.49
C GLY A 284 -3.88 0.41 13.29
N GLY A 285 -3.24 -0.74 13.04
CA GLY A 285 -3.79 -1.75 12.13
C GLY A 285 -2.82 -2.90 11.90
N THR A 286 -3.26 -4.12 12.17
CA THR A 286 -2.48 -5.35 12.02
C THR A 286 -2.18 -5.68 10.54
N THR A 287 -0.88 -5.86 10.25
CA THR A 287 -0.31 -6.70 9.17
C THR A 287 -0.36 -6.17 7.73
N VAL A 288 0.82 -5.89 7.13
CA VAL A 288 0.96 -5.62 5.69
C VAL A 288 2.06 -6.50 5.08
N ALA A 289 1.66 -7.46 4.23
CA ALA A 289 2.52 -8.18 3.28
C ALA A 289 2.10 -7.82 1.84
N ALA A 290 1.89 -6.52 1.60
CA ALA A 290 1.54 -5.97 0.29
C ALA A 290 2.75 -5.24 -0.30
N ARG A 291 3.07 -5.53 -1.57
CA ARG A 291 4.00 -4.73 -2.37
C ARG A 291 3.20 -3.62 -3.04
N LEU A 292 3.59 -2.37 -2.80
CA LEU A 292 2.97 -1.18 -3.41
C LEU A 292 3.97 -0.57 -4.41
N GLU A 293 3.60 -0.51 -5.69
CA GLU A 293 4.42 0.11 -6.74
C GLU A 293 3.69 1.33 -7.32
N GLN A 294 4.33 2.50 -7.35
CA GLN A 294 3.77 3.67 -8.04
C GLN A 294 4.37 3.75 -9.45
N LEU A 295 3.52 3.70 -10.48
CA LEU A 295 3.98 3.72 -11.87
C LEU A 295 4.22 5.12 -12.45
N ASN A 296 3.68 6.21 -11.87
CA ASN A 296 3.94 7.58 -12.34
C ASN A 296 3.84 8.66 -11.25
N LYS A 297 4.79 9.61 -11.26
CA LYS A 297 4.79 10.81 -10.41
C LYS A 297 3.80 11.83 -10.98
N ASN A 298 2.56 11.87 -10.48
CA ASN A 298 1.79 13.11 -10.28
C ASN A 298 0.42 12.81 -9.62
N ALA A 299 0.16 13.50 -8.51
CA ALA A 299 -1.02 13.45 -7.64
C ALA A 299 -1.17 12.19 -6.75
N LEU A 300 -1.38 12.47 -5.47
CA LEU A 300 -1.65 11.55 -4.36
C LEU A 300 -2.64 10.46 -4.80
N PHE A 301 -2.22 9.19 -4.74
CA PHE A 301 -2.98 7.98 -5.09
C PHE A 301 -3.32 7.72 -6.57
N ASN A 302 -2.80 8.47 -7.55
CA ASN A 302 -3.02 8.14 -8.96
C ASN A 302 -1.95 7.17 -9.51
N ASN A 303 -2.40 6.01 -9.99
CA ASN A 303 -1.66 4.94 -10.67
C ASN A 303 -0.76 4.06 -9.78
N MET A 304 -1.29 3.54 -8.67
CA MET A 304 -0.61 2.51 -7.86
C MET A 304 -0.92 1.08 -8.32
N ASP A 305 0.07 0.20 -8.33
CA ASP A 305 -0.12 -1.25 -8.38
C ASP A 305 0.06 -1.83 -6.99
N ILE A 306 -0.93 -2.61 -6.55
CA ILE A 306 -0.97 -3.26 -5.25
C ILE A 306 -0.85 -4.75 -5.50
N THR A 307 0.16 -5.41 -4.95
CA THR A 307 0.25 -6.87 -4.96
C THR A 307 0.14 -7.38 -3.53
N VAL A 308 -0.97 -8.06 -3.22
CA VAL A 308 -1.11 -8.86 -2.02
C VAL A 308 -0.45 -10.21 -2.28
N LEU A 309 0.64 -10.48 -1.57
CA LEU A 309 1.41 -11.70 -1.75
C LEU A 309 0.64 -12.92 -1.22
N THR A 310 1.15 -14.11 -1.56
CA THR A 310 0.59 -15.39 -1.11
C THR A 310 0.39 -15.41 0.41
N ASN A 311 -0.81 -15.74 0.86
CA ASN A 311 -1.25 -15.68 2.27
C ASN A 311 -1.09 -14.32 2.97
N GLY A 312 -0.78 -13.27 2.21
CA GLY A 312 -0.63 -11.91 2.72
C GLY A 312 -1.97 -11.24 2.97
N THR A 313 -1.98 -10.20 3.79
CA THR A 313 -3.15 -9.36 4.01
C THR A 313 -2.87 -7.92 3.57
N PHE A 314 -3.89 -7.29 3.01
CA PHE A 314 -3.91 -5.86 2.70
C PHE A 314 -5.24 -5.27 3.15
N THR A 315 -5.20 -4.12 3.82
CA THR A 315 -6.41 -3.40 4.21
C THR A 315 -6.27 -1.94 3.80
N ALA A 316 -7.28 -1.42 3.10
CA ALA A 316 -7.43 -0.01 2.78
C ALA A 316 -8.86 0.44 3.05
N GLY A 317 -9.02 1.70 3.49
CA GLY A 317 -10.32 2.35 3.57
C GLY A 317 -10.82 2.81 2.20
N ASP A 318 -11.71 3.80 2.21
CA ASP A 318 -12.14 4.49 1.00
C ASP A 318 -10.98 5.31 0.41
N LEU A 319 -10.87 5.31 -0.92
CA LEU A 319 -9.91 6.11 -1.69
C LEU A 319 -10.67 7.13 -2.55
N ASP A 320 -11.47 7.97 -1.89
CA ASP A 320 -12.24 9.02 -2.56
C ASP A 320 -11.30 10.00 -3.28
N ASN A 321 -11.40 10.05 -4.61
CA ASN A 321 -10.58 10.84 -5.54
C ASN A 321 -9.16 10.33 -5.85
N GLY A 322 -8.76 9.14 -5.36
CA GLY A 322 -7.49 8.48 -5.71
C GLY A 322 -7.69 7.25 -6.61
N ARG A 323 -6.93 7.12 -7.70
CA ARG A 323 -7.05 5.96 -8.64
C ARG A 323 -5.91 4.96 -8.51
N VAL A 324 -6.22 3.75 -8.05
CA VAL A 324 -5.31 2.59 -8.12
C VAL A 324 -5.27 2.06 -9.56
N ASN A 325 -4.07 1.84 -10.09
CA ASN A 325 -3.89 1.22 -11.40
C ASN A 325 -4.29 -0.25 -11.32
N SER A 326 -3.68 -1.03 -10.42
CA SER A 326 -4.06 -2.42 -10.23
C SER A 326 -4.07 -2.85 -8.78
N ILE A 327 -4.90 -3.84 -8.47
CA ILE A 327 -4.79 -4.66 -7.27
C ILE A 327 -4.71 -6.12 -7.68
N HIS A 328 -3.70 -6.82 -7.20
CA HIS A 328 -3.43 -8.22 -7.48
C HIS A 328 -3.40 -9.02 -6.19
N ALA A 329 -4.39 -9.89 -5.97
CA ALA A 329 -4.38 -10.83 -4.86
C ALA A 329 -3.86 -12.20 -5.30
N LYS A 330 -2.69 -12.61 -4.78
CA LYS A 330 -2.10 -13.93 -5.03
C LYS A 330 -2.65 -14.99 -4.08
N GLU A 331 -2.23 -16.24 -4.28
CA GLU A 331 -2.77 -17.45 -3.67
C GLU A 331 -2.97 -17.34 -2.14
N GLY A 332 -4.21 -17.47 -1.67
CA GLY A 332 -4.54 -17.34 -0.24
C GLY A 332 -4.37 -15.93 0.34
N GLY A 333 -3.86 -14.97 -0.44
CA GLY A 333 -3.77 -13.57 -0.07
C GLY A 333 -5.14 -12.91 -0.03
N THR A 334 -5.35 -12.01 0.93
CA THR A 334 -6.63 -11.34 1.15
C THR A 334 -6.47 -9.82 1.17
N ALA A 335 -7.10 -9.14 0.21
CA ALA A 335 -7.31 -7.69 0.23
C ALA A 335 -8.68 -7.36 0.83
N THR A 336 -8.73 -6.36 1.71
CA THR A 336 -9.96 -5.74 2.21
C THR A 336 -9.92 -4.25 1.90
N VAL A 337 -10.79 -3.79 1.00
CA VAL A 337 -10.87 -2.39 0.57
C VAL A 337 -12.17 -1.74 1.04
N GLY A 338 -12.21 -0.41 1.08
CA GLY A 338 -13.38 0.35 1.46
C GLY A 338 -14.59 0.18 0.54
N THR A 339 -15.63 0.97 0.82
CA THR A 339 -16.82 1.10 -0.02
C THR A 339 -16.51 1.73 -1.37
N TYR A 340 -15.62 2.71 -1.41
CA TYR A 340 -15.23 3.45 -2.61
C TYR A 340 -13.74 3.28 -2.88
N PHE A 341 -13.38 2.25 -3.64
CA PHE A 341 -11.99 1.95 -4.00
C PHE A 341 -11.84 2.03 -5.53
N TYR A 342 -11.30 3.12 -6.05
CA TYR A 342 -11.20 3.31 -7.50
C TYR A 342 -10.00 2.55 -8.06
N CYS A 343 -10.24 1.44 -8.76
CA CYS A 343 -9.20 0.59 -9.33
C CYS A 343 -9.45 0.35 -10.83
N LEU A 344 -8.39 0.49 -11.66
CA LEU A 344 -8.51 0.20 -13.10
C LEU A 344 -8.49 -1.30 -13.38
N HIS A 345 -7.65 -2.03 -12.66
CA HIS A 345 -7.42 -3.45 -12.91
C HIS A 345 -7.51 -4.28 -11.62
N ALA A 346 -8.36 -5.29 -11.61
CA ALA A 346 -8.45 -6.26 -10.53
C ALA A 346 -7.94 -7.61 -11.01
N TYR A 347 -6.84 -8.07 -10.42
CA TYR A 347 -6.17 -9.33 -10.75
C TYR A 347 -6.25 -10.28 -9.56
N LEU A 348 -6.53 -11.55 -9.85
CA LEU A 348 -6.53 -12.59 -8.83
C LEU A 348 -5.76 -13.80 -9.36
N THR A 349 -4.87 -14.36 -8.54
CA THR A 349 -4.25 -15.68 -8.77
C THR A 349 -4.54 -16.48 -7.52
N GLY A 350 -5.78 -17.00 -7.40
CA GLY A 350 -6.23 -17.71 -6.19
C GLY A 350 -6.31 -16.88 -4.91
N GLY A 351 -6.31 -15.55 -5.02
CA GLY A 351 -6.49 -14.64 -3.89
C GLY A 351 -7.94 -14.21 -3.69
N THR A 352 -8.17 -13.44 -2.63
CA THR A 352 -9.46 -12.85 -2.29
C THR A 352 -9.39 -11.32 -2.26
N ILE A 353 -10.36 -10.65 -2.87
CA ILE A 353 -10.56 -9.20 -2.74
C ILE A 353 -11.95 -8.95 -2.17
N ASN A 354 -12.01 -8.35 -0.99
CA ASN A 354 -13.24 -7.99 -0.26
C ASN A 354 -13.41 -6.47 -0.25
N GLY A 355 -14.64 -5.97 -0.36
CA GLY A 355 -14.90 -4.53 -0.25
C GLY A 355 -16.30 -4.14 -0.73
N GLY A 356 -16.60 -2.85 -0.83
CA GLY A 356 -17.89 -2.39 -1.33
C GLY A 356 -17.93 -2.37 -2.86
N THR A 357 -17.46 -1.28 -3.44
CA THR A 357 -17.52 -1.01 -4.88
C THR A 357 -16.13 -0.63 -5.40
N CYS A 358 -15.63 -1.43 -6.32
CA CYS A 358 -14.50 -1.05 -7.16
C CYS A 358 -15.04 -0.23 -8.34
N PHE A 359 -14.98 1.10 -8.23
CA PHE A 359 -15.61 2.02 -9.18
C PHE A 359 -14.64 2.54 -10.25
N ASN A 360 -15.14 2.82 -11.46
CA ASN A 360 -14.38 3.47 -12.52
C ASN A 360 -15.22 4.37 -13.46
N GLY A 361 -14.59 5.42 -14.01
CA GLY A 361 -15.11 6.32 -15.04
C GLY A 361 -14.12 6.55 -16.21
N GLY A 362 -13.27 5.56 -16.55
CA GLY A 362 -12.18 5.67 -17.54
C GLY A 362 -12.15 4.61 -18.66
N TYR A 363 -11.13 4.67 -19.53
CA TYR A 363 -11.09 4.03 -20.85
C TYR A 363 -10.54 2.58 -20.93
N THR A 364 -9.79 2.07 -19.94
CA THR A 364 -9.20 0.71 -19.96
C THR A 364 -9.38 0.01 -18.61
N GLN A 365 -10.18 -1.06 -18.56
CA GLN A 365 -10.60 -1.70 -17.30
C GLN A 365 -10.60 -3.22 -17.48
N ASP A 366 -10.07 -3.95 -16.49
CA ASP A 366 -9.99 -5.42 -16.56
C ASP A 366 -10.24 -6.03 -15.18
N LEU A 367 -11.05 -7.08 -15.15
CA LEU A 367 -11.15 -8.02 -14.04
C LEU A 367 -10.65 -9.36 -14.58
N ARG A 368 -9.57 -9.87 -14.00
CA ARG A 368 -8.92 -11.10 -14.47
C ARG A 368 -8.64 -12.06 -13.32
N SER A 369 -8.91 -13.34 -13.58
CA SER A 369 -8.40 -14.45 -12.79
C SER A 369 -7.35 -15.21 -13.61
N GLU A 370 -6.16 -15.36 -13.05
CA GLU A 370 -5.08 -16.16 -13.59
C GLU A 370 -5.15 -17.60 -13.07
N ALA A 371 -4.57 -18.53 -13.83
CA ALA A 371 -4.55 -19.95 -13.49
C ALA A 371 -3.91 -20.17 -12.11
N SER A 372 -4.62 -20.88 -11.25
CA SER A 372 -4.23 -21.11 -9.86
C SER A 372 -4.80 -22.43 -9.34
N PRO A 373 -4.11 -23.12 -8.40
CA PRO A 373 -4.67 -24.27 -7.70
C PRO A 373 -5.67 -23.88 -6.61
N ILE A 374 -5.68 -22.61 -6.21
CA ILE A 374 -6.59 -22.06 -5.21
C ILE A 374 -7.71 -21.27 -5.91
N PRO A 375 -9.00 -21.45 -5.54
CA PRO A 375 -10.10 -20.65 -6.06
C PRO A 375 -9.93 -19.15 -5.76
N ALA A 376 -10.10 -18.29 -6.76
CA ALA A 376 -10.14 -16.86 -6.54
C ALA A 376 -11.54 -16.38 -6.14
N VAL A 377 -11.62 -15.39 -5.24
CA VAL A 377 -12.89 -14.78 -4.81
C VAL A 377 -12.84 -13.28 -4.97
N PHE A 378 -13.71 -12.76 -5.83
CA PHE A 378 -13.92 -11.33 -5.98
C PHE A 378 -15.24 -10.91 -5.33
N ASN A 379 -15.13 -10.39 -4.11
CA ASN A 379 -16.23 -9.99 -3.25
C ASN A 379 -16.39 -8.46 -3.19
N CYS A 380 -16.34 -7.84 -4.36
CA CYS A 380 -16.57 -6.42 -4.59
C CYS A 380 -17.55 -6.27 -5.76
N ALA A 381 -18.30 -5.17 -5.81
CA ALA A 381 -18.94 -4.78 -7.06
C ALA A 381 -17.87 -4.25 -8.03
N PHE A 382 -17.98 -4.56 -9.33
CA PHE A 382 -17.05 -4.07 -10.36
C PHE A 382 -17.83 -3.43 -11.50
N LYS A 383 -17.42 -2.21 -11.84
CA LYS A 383 -17.93 -1.49 -13.01
C LYS A 383 -16.97 -1.70 -14.18
N PHE A 384 -17.47 -2.19 -15.31
CA PHE A 384 -16.74 -2.24 -16.58
C PHE A 384 -16.84 -0.92 -17.36
N SER A 385 -16.10 -0.81 -18.47
CA SER A 385 -16.08 0.42 -19.28
C SER A 385 -17.45 0.76 -19.85
N ASP A 386 -17.78 2.05 -19.82
CA ASP A 386 -18.99 2.60 -20.43
C ASP A 386 -18.85 2.81 -21.95
N TYR A 387 -17.60 2.79 -22.45
CA TYR A 387 -17.25 3.26 -23.79
C TYR A 387 -16.82 2.14 -24.75
N TYR A 388 -16.27 1.04 -24.23
CA TYR A 388 -15.64 -0.01 -25.04
C TYR A 388 -16.07 -1.41 -24.63
N ASP A 389 -15.90 -2.33 -25.56
CA ASP A 389 -15.99 -3.75 -25.25
C ASP A 389 -14.95 -4.10 -24.18
N SER A 390 -15.36 -4.96 -23.25
CA SER A 390 -14.56 -5.34 -22.09
C SER A 390 -14.38 -6.85 -22.06
N THR A 391 -13.32 -7.31 -21.39
CA THR A 391 -13.06 -8.74 -21.20
C THR A 391 -13.02 -9.04 -19.71
N LEU A 392 -13.62 -10.18 -19.35
CA LEU A 392 -13.46 -10.83 -18.05
C LEU A 392 -12.68 -12.12 -18.33
N ALA A 393 -11.36 -12.05 -18.18
CA ALA A 393 -10.48 -13.19 -18.45
C ALA A 393 -10.41 -14.09 -17.22
N VAL A 394 -10.75 -15.37 -17.39
CA VAL A 394 -10.67 -16.36 -16.32
C VAL A 394 -9.94 -17.57 -16.90
N GLU A 395 -8.65 -17.61 -16.62
CA GLU A 395 -7.77 -18.70 -17.06
C GLU A 395 -8.08 -20.00 -16.31
N ASP A 396 -7.75 -21.11 -16.94
CA ASP A 396 -8.01 -22.45 -16.42
C ASP A 396 -6.87 -22.87 -15.48
N GLY A 397 -7.17 -22.93 -14.19
CA GLY A 397 -6.28 -23.45 -13.16
C GLY A 397 -6.59 -24.91 -12.83
N THR A 398 -5.99 -25.42 -11.74
CA THR A 398 -6.41 -26.72 -11.18
C THR A 398 -7.50 -26.57 -10.12
N ALA A 399 -7.92 -25.33 -9.84
CA ALA A 399 -9.10 -25.05 -9.04
C ALA A 399 -10.36 -25.53 -9.78
N VAL A 400 -11.36 -26.01 -9.04
CA VAL A 400 -12.65 -26.41 -9.65
C VAL A 400 -13.44 -25.19 -10.12
N ILE A 401 -13.22 -24.06 -9.44
CA ILE A 401 -13.82 -22.77 -9.72
C ILE A 401 -12.67 -21.77 -9.70
N ASP A 402 -12.36 -21.20 -10.85
CA ASP A 402 -11.21 -20.30 -11.00
C ASP A 402 -11.51 -18.87 -10.55
N LEU A 403 -12.78 -18.46 -10.63
CA LEU A 403 -13.23 -17.18 -10.10
C LEU A 403 -14.68 -17.25 -9.60
N THR A 404 -14.90 -16.81 -8.36
CA THR A 404 -16.25 -16.54 -7.84
C THR A 404 -16.48 -15.04 -7.68
N THR A 405 -17.52 -14.50 -8.33
CA THR A 405 -17.99 -13.12 -8.13
C THR A 405 -19.27 -13.12 -7.30
N THR A 406 -19.27 -12.42 -6.16
CA THR A 406 -20.39 -12.46 -5.21
C THR A 406 -21.28 -11.20 -5.22
N LYS A 407 -20.79 -10.11 -5.80
CA LYS A 407 -21.50 -8.83 -5.91
C LYS A 407 -21.71 -8.44 -7.36
N SER A 408 -22.44 -7.35 -7.56
CA SER A 408 -22.86 -6.88 -8.87
C SER A 408 -21.69 -6.57 -9.79
N LEU A 409 -21.67 -7.22 -10.96
CA LEU A 409 -20.97 -6.72 -12.14
C LEU A 409 -21.93 -5.78 -12.88
N TYR A 410 -21.46 -4.63 -13.32
CA TYR A 410 -22.31 -3.68 -14.05
C TYR A 410 -21.51 -2.82 -15.04
N ASP A 411 -22.22 -2.20 -15.97
CA ASP A 411 -21.72 -1.18 -16.88
C ASP A 411 -22.54 0.11 -16.70
N GLY A 412 -22.01 1.28 -17.08
CA GLY A 412 -22.63 2.59 -16.85
C GLY A 412 -23.83 2.93 -17.73
N GLY A 413 -24.65 1.94 -18.09
CA GLY A 413 -26.05 2.19 -18.42
C GLY A 413 -26.38 2.83 -19.78
N SER A 414 -25.44 2.96 -20.73
CA SER A 414 -25.72 3.72 -21.96
C SER A 414 -25.11 3.23 -23.28
N SER A 415 -24.92 1.93 -23.51
CA SER A 415 -24.89 1.46 -24.90
C SER A 415 -25.24 -0.02 -25.09
N SER A 416 -26.43 -0.25 -25.64
CA SER A 416 -26.96 -1.51 -26.16
C SER A 416 -26.11 -2.19 -27.26
N ALA A 417 -24.92 -1.68 -27.56
CA ALA A 417 -24.01 -2.16 -28.61
C ALA A 417 -22.71 -2.80 -28.09
N ARG A 418 -22.47 -2.82 -26.77
CA ARG A 418 -21.19 -3.29 -26.20
C ARG A 418 -21.20 -4.75 -25.83
N THR A 419 -20.02 -5.36 -25.91
CA THR A 419 -19.79 -6.74 -25.53
C THR A 419 -18.90 -6.83 -24.29
N LEU A 420 -19.38 -7.51 -23.25
CA LEU A 420 -18.53 -8.05 -22.19
C LEU A 420 -18.22 -9.51 -22.51
N THR A 421 -16.95 -9.82 -22.76
CA THR A 421 -16.53 -11.17 -23.14
C THR A 421 -15.91 -11.91 -21.96
N LYS A 422 -16.52 -13.02 -21.52
CA LYS A 422 -15.84 -14.04 -20.72
C LYS A 422 -14.88 -14.81 -21.62
N SER A 423 -13.59 -14.75 -21.31
CA SER A 423 -12.52 -15.48 -22.00
C SER A 423 -11.73 -16.37 -21.03
N GLY A 424 -10.76 -17.12 -21.56
CA GLY A 424 -10.01 -18.14 -20.80
C GLY A 424 -10.83 -19.42 -20.56
N GLY A 425 -10.14 -20.55 -20.42
CA GLY A 425 -10.75 -21.87 -20.29
C GLY A 425 -11.44 -22.13 -18.94
N GLY A 426 -11.17 -21.29 -17.93
CA GLY A 426 -11.58 -21.52 -16.55
C GLY A 426 -13.07 -21.29 -16.29
N VAL A 427 -13.49 -21.71 -15.10
CA VAL A 427 -14.86 -21.65 -14.57
C VAL A 427 -15.09 -20.36 -13.80
N LEU A 428 -15.98 -19.51 -14.33
CA LEU A 428 -16.52 -18.34 -13.63
C LEU A 428 -17.83 -18.72 -12.93
N ARG A 429 -17.88 -18.57 -11.61
CA ARG A 429 -19.12 -18.68 -10.83
C ARG A 429 -19.65 -17.31 -10.43
N MET A 430 -20.91 -17.04 -10.74
CA MET A 430 -21.58 -15.79 -10.39
C MET A 430 -22.67 -16.07 -9.37
N THR A 431 -22.50 -15.63 -8.13
CA THR A 431 -23.48 -15.86 -7.04
C THR A 431 -24.29 -14.60 -6.69
N GLY A 432 -23.86 -13.43 -7.16
CA GLY A 432 -24.60 -12.17 -7.03
C GLY A 432 -25.50 -11.88 -8.24
N SER A 433 -26.49 -10.99 -8.04
CA SER A 433 -27.18 -10.36 -9.17
C SER A 433 -26.30 -9.29 -9.80
N SER A 434 -26.26 -9.25 -11.12
CA SER A 434 -25.52 -8.25 -11.90
C SER A 434 -26.44 -7.11 -12.34
N GLY A 435 -25.87 -5.90 -12.38
CA GLY A 435 -26.47 -4.69 -12.94
C GLY A 435 -26.09 -4.46 -14.40
N LEU A 436 -25.56 -5.48 -15.09
CA LEU A 436 -25.16 -5.38 -16.49
C LEU A 436 -26.34 -4.95 -17.37
N THR A 437 -26.09 -3.96 -18.22
CA THR A 437 -26.98 -3.45 -19.25
C THR A 437 -26.36 -3.56 -20.65
N THR A 438 -25.23 -4.25 -20.76
CA THR A 438 -24.45 -4.41 -22.00
C THR A 438 -25.33 -4.97 -23.12
N GLY A 439 -25.01 -4.64 -24.36
CA GLY A 439 -25.66 -5.23 -25.53
C GLY A 439 -25.50 -6.76 -25.60
N THR A 440 -24.34 -7.28 -25.19
CA THR A 440 -24.05 -8.72 -25.18
C THR A 440 -23.07 -9.12 -24.07
N PHE A 441 -23.42 -10.11 -23.26
CA PHE A 441 -22.50 -10.91 -22.46
C PHE A 441 -22.10 -12.16 -23.27
N LYS A 442 -20.89 -12.17 -23.81
CA LYS A 442 -20.37 -13.25 -24.66
C LYS A 442 -19.54 -14.21 -23.82
N ILE A 443 -19.90 -15.48 -23.80
CA ILE A 443 -19.08 -16.55 -23.22
C ILE A 443 -18.29 -17.16 -24.37
N ALA A 444 -17.04 -16.72 -24.53
CA ALA A 444 -16.20 -17.12 -25.65
C ALA A 444 -15.41 -18.40 -25.39
N ALA A 445 -15.11 -18.72 -24.13
CA ALA A 445 -14.40 -19.91 -23.70
C ALA A 445 -14.70 -20.26 -22.24
N GLY A 446 -14.45 -21.52 -21.89
CA GLY A 446 -14.62 -22.04 -20.53
C GLY A 446 -16.09 -22.12 -20.12
N THR A 447 -16.32 -22.04 -18.80
CA THR A 447 -17.67 -22.20 -18.22
C THR A 447 -18.09 -20.97 -17.44
N VAL A 448 -19.36 -20.58 -17.55
CA VAL A 448 -20.02 -19.67 -16.62
C VAL A 448 -21.11 -20.41 -15.88
N LEU A 449 -21.08 -20.36 -14.55
CA LEU A 449 -22.11 -20.89 -13.66
C LEU A 449 -22.91 -19.72 -13.07
N ALA A 450 -24.15 -19.55 -13.53
CA ALA A 450 -25.10 -18.61 -12.96
C ALA A 450 -25.72 -19.25 -11.70
N ASP A 451 -25.11 -19.01 -10.55
CA ASP A 451 -25.52 -19.56 -9.25
C ASP A 451 -26.08 -18.46 -8.33
N ASN A 452 -26.68 -17.43 -8.93
CA ASN A 452 -27.30 -16.34 -8.21
C ASN A 452 -28.60 -16.78 -7.54
N THR A 453 -28.80 -16.36 -6.30
CA THR A 453 -30.02 -16.67 -5.53
C THR A 453 -31.14 -15.64 -5.71
N SER A 454 -30.82 -14.51 -6.35
CA SER A 454 -31.77 -13.44 -6.66
C SER A 454 -31.35 -12.70 -7.93
N GLY A 455 -32.31 -12.03 -8.57
CA GLY A 455 -32.07 -11.23 -9.76
C GLY A 455 -31.55 -12.04 -10.95
N SER A 456 -30.66 -11.45 -11.73
CA SER A 456 -30.08 -12.04 -12.95
C SER A 456 -28.56 -12.04 -12.85
N ALA A 457 -27.90 -13.18 -13.09
CA ALA A 457 -26.44 -13.24 -13.13
C ALA A 457 -25.84 -12.35 -14.24
N THR A 458 -26.57 -12.12 -15.34
CA THR A 458 -26.10 -11.30 -16.48
C THR A 458 -26.88 -10.00 -16.65
N GLY A 459 -27.69 -9.61 -15.66
CA GLY A 459 -28.52 -8.41 -15.72
C GLY A 459 -29.49 -8.43 -16.91
N LYS A 460 -29.49 -7.34 -17.67
CA LYS A 460 -30.32 -7.08 -18.86
C LYS A 460 -29.65 -7.48 -20.18
N SER A 461 -28.46 -8.07 -20.12
CA SER A 461 -27.63 -8.33 -21.30
C SER A 461 -28.05 -9.58 -22.06
N THR A 462 -28.05 -9.52 -23.39
CA THR A 462 -28.15 -10.71 -24.25
C THR A 462 -26.99 -11.64 -23.96
N VAL A 463 -27.23 -12.94 -23.80
CA VAL A 463 -26.16 -13.92 -23.55
C VAL A 463 -25.86 -14.70 -24.83
N LYS A 464 -24.58 -14.77 -25.21
CA LYS A 464 -24.10 -15.56 -26.35
C LYS A 464 -23.08 -16.58 -25.91
N VAL A 465 -23.39 -17.88 -26.04
CA VAL A 465 -22.46 -18.98 -25.78
C VAL A 465 -21.76 -19.37 -27.08
N GLY A 466 -20.44 -19.26 -27.11
CA GLY A 466 -19.63 -19.50 -28.29
C GLY A 466 -19.03 -20.91 -28.36
N ASN A 467 -18.15 -21.09 -29.35
CA ASN A 467 -17.43 -22.34 -29.65
C ASN A 467 -16.79 -22.97 -28.41
N GLY A 468 -17.21 -24.19 -28.06
CA GLY A 468 -16.69 -24.96 -26.92
C GLY A 468 -16.96 -24.38 -25.53
N ALA A 469 -17.70 -23.28 -25.43
CA ALA A 469 -18.03 -22.64 -24.15
C ALA A 469 -19.29 -23.25 -23.51
N THR A 470 -19.42 -23.11 -22.19
CA THR A 470 -20.56 -23.62 -21.43
C THR A 470 -21.22 -22.52 -20.60
N LEU A 471 -22.54 -22.43 -20.67
CA LEU A 471 -23.37 -21.73 -19.69
C LEU A 471 -24.12 -22.75 -18.84
N GLY A 472 -23.94 -22.70 -17.53
CA GLY A 472 -24.63 -23.55 -16.58
C GLY A 472 -25.05 -22.80 -15.33
N GLY A 473 -25.25 -23.54 -14.24
CA GLY A 473 -25.63 -23.03 -12.94
C GLY A 473 -27.05 -23.41 -12.53
N ILE A 474 -27.42 -22.98 -11.33
CA ILE A 474 -28.72 -23.28 -10.69
C ILE A 474 -29.55 -22.01 -10.38
N GLY A 475 -29.15 -20.88 -10.94
CA GLY A 475 -29.74 -19.56 -10.74
C GLY A 475 -30.56 -19.10 -11.93
N ALA A 476 -30.52 -17.78 -12.17
CA ALA A 476 -31.37 -17.13 -13.16
C ALA A 476 -30.60 -16.16 -14.08
N ILE A 477 -30.98 -16.15 -15.35
CA ILE A 477 -30.52 -15.28 -16.42
C ILE A 477 -31.71 -14.47 -16.95
N GLY A 478 -31.53 -13.18 -17.11
CA GLY A 478 -32.59 -12.29 -17.60
C GLY A 478 -33.74 -12.13 -16.59
N GLY A 479 -34.96 -11.98 -17.09
CA GLY A 479 -36.14 -11.81 -16.24
C GLY A 479 -36.21 -10.47 -15.51
N VAL A 480 -35.35 -9.52 -15.88
CA VAL A 480 -35.27 -8.18 -15.29
C VAL A 480 -36.40 -7.33 -15.84
N SER A 481 -37.26 -6.82 -14.95
CA SER A 481 -38.44 -6.03 -15.31
C SER A 481 -38.14 -4.92 -16.33
N GLY A 482 -38.95 -4.86 -17.39
CA GLY A 482 -38.85 -3.86 -18.44
C GLY A 482 -37.73 -4.10 -19.47
N SER A 483 -37.18 -5.32 -19.57
CA SER A 483 -36.12 -5.64 -20.52
C SER A 483 -36.27 -7.03 -21.17
N SER A 484 -36.59 -7.05 -22.47
CA SER A 484 -36.63 -8.28 -23.28
C SER A 484 -35.30 -8.63 -23.96
N ALA A 485 -34.25 -7.85 -23.73
CA ALA A 485 -32.96 -7.99 -24.41
C ALA A 485 -32.12 -9.17 -23.86
N ALA A 486 -32.41 -9.69 -22.67
CA ALA A 486 -31.61 -10.72 -22.00
C ALA A 486 -31.86 -12.16 -22.53
N ASN A 487 -32.03 -12.32 -23.84
CA ASN A 487 -32.20 -13.64 -24.48
C ASN A 487 -30.87 -14.42 -24.46
N VAL A 488 -30.95 -15.74 -24.45
CA VAL A 488 -29.79 -16.64 -24.54
C VAL A 488 -29.74 -17.23 -25.95
N SER A 489 -28.56 -17.21 -26.57
CA SER A 489 -28.30 -17.92 -27.82
C SER A 489 -26.99 -18.66 -27.72
N LEU A 490 -26.92 -19.84 -28.33
CA LEU A 490 -25.72 -20.67 -28.33
C LEU A 490 -25.47 -21.22 -29.73
N ALA A 491 -24.25 -21.04 -30.23
CA ALA A 491 -23.85 -21.55 -31.54
C ALA A 491 -22.34 -21.73 -31.57
N SER A 492 -21.91 -22.76 -32.29
CA SER A 492 -20.51 -23.01 -32.57
C SER A 492 -20.24 -23.06 -34.07
N THR A 493 -19.04 -22.67 -34.45
CA THR A 493 -18.52 -22.82 -35.81
C THR A 493 -17.82 -24.17 -36.01
N SER A 494 -17.75 -25.01 -34.97
CA SER A 494 -17.07 -26.31 -34.98
C SER A 494 -17.96 -27.41 -34.40
N GLY A 495 -18.17 -28.49 -35.17
CA GLY A 495 -18.89 -29.68 -34.69
C GLY A 495 -18.17 -30.48 -33.61
N SER A 496 -16.87 -30.26 -33.40
CA SER A 496 -16.09 -30.90 -32.33
C SER A 496 -16.03 -30.09 -31.04
N SER A 497 -16.60 -28.89 -31.02
CA SER A 497 -16.55 -27.97 -29.87
C SER A 497 -17.90 -27.27 -29.72
N LEU A 498 -18.87 -28.03 -29.20
CA LEU A 498 -20.26 -27.58 -29.08
C LEU A 498 -20.40 -26.43 -28.09
N ALA A 499 -21.15 -25.41 -28.47
CA ALA A 499 -21.63 -24.40 -27.51
C ALA A 499 -22.65 -25.08 -26.60
N THR A 500 -22.44 -25.08 -25.29
CA THR A 500 -23.21 -25.93 -24.37
C THR A 500 -24.02 -25.10 -23.38
N LEU A 501 -25.27 -25.50 -23.18
CA LEU A 501 -26.08 -25.09 -22.05
C LEU A 501 -26.22 -26.30 -21.11
N ALA A 502 -25.78 -26.16 -19.86
CA ALA A 502 -25.68 -27.25 -18.89
C ALA A 502 -26.24 -26.82 -17.53
N PRO A 503 -27.57 -26.90 -17.31
CA PRO A 503 -28.15 -26.62 -16.00
C PRO A 503 -27.53 -27.52 -14.92
N GLY A 504 -27.47 -27.02 -13.68
CA GLY A 504 -26.69 -27.64 -12.61
C GLY A 504 -25.37 -26.92 -12.36
N THR A 505 -24.75 -27.16 -11.21
CA THR A 505 -23.50 -26.53 -10.80
C THR A 505 -22.52 -27.55 -10.24
N ILE A 506 -21.45 -27.11 -9.58
CA ILE A 506 -20.42 -27.97 -9.01
C ILE A 506 -20.24 -27.65 -7.53
N ASP A 507 -20.25 -28.64 -6.66
CA ASP A 507 -19.76 -28.49 -5.29
C ASP A 507 -18.24 -28.37 -5.36
N GLY A 508 -17.72 -27.15 -5.19
CA GLY A 508 -16.29 -26.87 -5.35
C GLY A 508 -15.40 -27.63 -4.35
N ALA A 509 -15.93 -27.96 -3.17
CA ALA A 509 -15.19 -28.69 -2.15
C ALA A 509 -15.17 -30.20 -2.45
N LYS A 510 -16.29 -30.75 -2.89
CA LYS A 510 -16.43 -32.19 -3.19
C LYS A 510 -16.04 -32.57 -4.62
N ARG A 511 -15.92 -31.59 -5.52
CA ARG A 511 -15.71 -31.78 -6.97
C ARG A 511 -16.78 -32.64 -7.63
N VAL A 512 -18.02 -32.53 -7.18
CA VAL A 512 -19.16 -33.30 -7.73
C VAL A 512 -20.19 -32.37 -8.35
N HIS A 513 -20.85 -32.86 -9.39
CA HIS A 513 -22.00 -32.18 -9.99
C HIS A 513 -23.11 -32.01 -8.95
N VAL A 514 -23.73 -30.84 -8.97
CA VAL A 514 -24.88 -30.49 -8.16
C VAL A 514 -26.05 -30.27 -9.10
N ILE A 515 -27.00 -31.16 -9.00
CA ILE A 515 -28.22 -31.14 -9.79
C ILE A 515 -29.01 -29.85 -9.51
N GLY A 516 -29.51 -29.19 -10.55
CA GLY A 516 -30.39 -28.05 -10.36
C GLY A 516 -30.99 -27.43 -11.62
N THR A 517 -31.68 -26.31 -11.42
CA THR A 517 -32.44 -25.64 -12.48
C THR A 517 -31.78 -24.34 -12.88
N LEU A 518 -31.45 -24.20 -14.17
CA LEU A 518 -31.09 -22.90 -14.74
C LEU A 518 -32.35 -22.26 -15.32
N THR A 519 -32.66 -21.05 -14.85
CA THR A 519 -33.85 -20.31 -15.30
C THR A 519 -33.44 -19.19 -16.26
N VAL A 520 -34.17 -19.05 -17.37
CA VAL A 520 -34.03 -17.96 -18.33
C VAL A 520 -35.34 -17.18 -18.38
N GLY A 521 -35.31 -15.89 -18.07
CA GLY A 521 -36.49 -15.04 -17.95
C GLY A 521 -37.21 -15.19 -16.61
N SER A 522 -38.36 -14.53 -16.49
CA SER A 522 -39.25 -14.63 -15.35
C SER A 522 -40.71 -14.49 -15.79
N ALA A 523 -41.66 -14.78 -14.88
CA ALA A 523 -43.08 -14.54 -15.15
C ALA A 523 -43.39 -13.06 -15.46
N ALA A 524 -42.58 -12.12 -14.94
CA ALA A 524 -42.74 -10.69 -15.16
C ALA A 524 -42.09 -10.20 -16.46
N GLN A 525 -41.09 -10.91 -16.98
CA GLN A 525 -40.35 -10.53 -18.17
C GLN A 525 -39.88 -11.77 -18.93
N THR A 526 -40.39 -11.94 -20.14
CA THR A 526 -40.03 -13.08 -20.96
C THR A 526 -38.68 -12.91 -21.65
N ASN A 527 -37.93 -14.00 -21.74
CA ASN A 527 -36.67 -14.12 -22.47
C ASN A 527 -36.59 -15.49 -23.15
N ASN A 528 -36.07 -15.51 -24.37
CA ASN A 528 -36.00 -16.69 -25.22
C ASN A 528 -34.65 -17.40 -25.10
N VAL A 529 -34.64 -18.68 -25.44
CA VAL A 529 -33.42 -19.48 -25.65
C VAL A 529 -33.41 -19.98 -27.09
N THR A 530 -32.29 -19.82 -27.78
CA THR A 530 -32.12 -20.29 -29.17
C THR A 530 -30.88 -21.16 -29.28
N PHE A 531 -31.09 -22.44 -29.54
CA PHE A 531 -30.06 -23.38 -29.97
C PHE A 531 -29.78 -23.10 -31.45
N GLY A 532 -28.51 -22.86 -31.76
CA GLY A 532 -27.96 -22.63 -33.08
C GLY A 532 -27.14 -23.83 -33.56
N ASN A 533 -26.46 -23.68 -34.69
CA ASN A 533 -25.60 -24.74 -35.24
C ASN A 533 -24.53 -25.20 -34.21
N HIS A 534 -24.30 -26.51 -34.13
CA HIS A 534 -23.31 -27.14 -33.23
C HIS A 534 -23.48 -26.71 -31.77
N SER A 535 -24.71 -26.82 -31.27
CA SER A 535 -25.07 -26.48 -29.89
C SER A 535 -25.56 -27.69 -29.11
N ARG A 536 -25.51 -27.63 -27.78
CA ARG A 536 -25.85 -28.77 -26.92
C ARG A 536 -26.59 -28.39 -25.66
N LEU A 537 -27.65 -29.12 -25.34
CA LEU A 537 -28.21 -29.16 -23.98
C LEU A 537 -27.62 -30.38 -23.27
N ARG A 538 -26.91 -30.17 -22.17
CA ARG A 538 -26.38 -31.24 -21.32
C ARG A 538 -27.12 -31.24 -19.98
N VAL A 539 -27.66 -32.38 -19.59
CA VAL A 539 -28.42 -32.53 -18.35
C VAL A 539 -28.00 -33.80 -17.61
N THR A 540 -27.97 -33.74 -16.29
CA THR A 540 -27.67 -34.88 -15.42
C THR A 540 -28.94 -35.39 -14.75
N VAL A 541 -29.12 -36.70 -14.70
CA VAL A 541 -30.19 -37.38 -13.95
C VAL A 541 -29.56 -38.24 -12.85
N GLY A 542 -29.86 -37.88 -11.60
CA GLY A 542 -29.40 -38.57 -10.40
C GLY A 542 -30.17 -39.86 -10.12
N GLY A 543 -29.53 -40.79 -9.41
CA GLY A 543 -30.17 -42.06 -9.03
C GLY A 543 -31.31 -41.92 -8.00
N ASP A 544 -31.40 -40.77 -7.34
CA ASP A 544 -32.49 -40.44 -6.41
C ASP A 544 -33.75 -39.91 -7.11
N GLY A 545 -33.65 -39.54 -8.39
CA GLY A 545 -34.70 -38.91 -9.20
C GLY A 545 -34.53 -37.41 -9.38
N GLY A 546 -33.52 -36.79 -8.73
CA GLY A 546 -33.12 -35.43 -9.04
C GLY A 546 -32.64 -35.32 -10.48
N HIS A 547 -32.89 -34.21 -11.16
CA HIS A 547 -32.38 -33.98 -12.51
C HIS A 547 -32.18 -32.50 -12.79
N ASP A 548 -31.22 -32.22 -13.66
CA ASP A 548 -30.99 -30.89 -14.19
C ASP A 548 -32.16 -30.44 -15.06
N ARG A 549 -32.48 -29.16 -15.00
CA ARG A 549 -33.59 -28.60 -15.76
C ARG A 549 -33.28 -27.22 -16.33
N LEU A 550 -33.60 -27.03 -17.59
CA LEU A 550 -33.70 -25.71 -18.21
C LEU A 550 -35.13 -25.19 -18.13
N THR A 551 -35.35 -24.06 -17.45
CA THR A 551 -36.66 -23.40 -17.42
C THR A 551 -36.61 -22.09 -18.17
N VAL A 552 -37.42 -21.94 -19.21
CA VAL A 552 -37.48 -20.76 -20.08
C VAL A 552 -38.83 -20.07 -19.95
N TYR A 553 -38.83 -18.85 -19.45
CA TYR A 553 -39.98 -17.96 -19.50
C TYR A 553 -40.01 -17.23 -20.84
N GLY A 554 -40.27 -17.97 -21.91
CA GLY A 554 -40.19 -17.48 -23.28
C GLY A 554 -40.18 -18.65 -24.25
N ALA A 555 -39.82 -18.40 -25.50
CA ALA A 555 -39.70 -19.44 -26.51
C ALA A 555 -38.36 -20.17 -26.39
N LEU A 556 -38.38 -21.48 -26.61
CA LEU A 556 -37.20 -22.33 -26.80
C LEU A 556 -37.14 -22.82 -28.24
N SER A 557 -36.15 -22.35 -28.99
CA SER A 557 -35.95 -22.74 -30.39
C SER A 557 -34.85 -23.78 -30.54
N LEU A 558 -35.21 -24.92 -31.13
CA LEU A 558 -34.38 -26.08 -31.52
C LEU A 558 -34.46 -26.29 -33.05
N ALA A 559 -34.49 -25.18 -33.81
CA ALA A 559 -34.87 -25.18 -35.22
C ALA A 559 -33.68 -25.17 -36.19
N THR A 560 -32.45 -25.18 -35.69
CA THR A 560 -31.23 -25.15 -36.51
C THR A 560 -30.55 -26.51 -36.51
N GLU A 561 -29.99 -26.89 -37.66
CA GLU A 561 -29.29 -28.15 -37.82
C GLU A 561 -28.05 -28.28 -36.92
N ASN A 562 -27.72 -29.52 -36.55
CA ASN A 562 -26.62 -29.99 -35.70
C ASN A 562 -26.70 -29.52 -34.24
N ASP A 563 -27.90 -29.51 -33.65
CA ASP A 563 -28.03 -29.42 -32.20
C ASP A 563 -28.11 -30.81 -31.53
N HIS A 564 -27.71 -30.84 -30.26
CA HIS A 564 -27.44 -32.08 -29.53
C HIS A 564 -28.12 -32.05 -28.15
N LEU A 565 -28.73 -33.17 -27.75
CA LEU A 565 -29.10 -33.44 -26.37
C LEU A 565 -28.14 -34.47 -25.78
N GLU A 566 -27.60 -34.22 -24.59
CA GLU A 566 -26.79 -35.17 -23.84
C GLU A 566 -27.37 -35.35 -22.44
N VAL A 567 -27.80 -36.57 -22.12
CA VAL A 567 -28.37 -36.93 -20.82
C VAL A 567 -27.38 -37.84 -20.09
N LEU A 568 -26.67 -37.26 -19.11
CA LEU A 568 -25.76 -37.98 -18.23
C LEU A 568 -26.55 -38.63 -17.09
N ALA A 569 -26.66 -39.96 -17.09
CA ALA A 569 -27.40 -40.69 -16.08
C ALA A 569 -26.48 -41.42 -15.11
N HIS A 570 -26.87 -41.43 -13.83
CA HIS A 570 -26.31 -42.37 -12.87
C HIS A 570 -26.65 -43.82 -13.28
N GLU A 571 -25.82 -44.82 -12.93
CA GLU A 571 -26.03 -46.24 -13.28
C GLU A 571 -27.38 -46.84 -12.80
N LYS A 572 -28.14 -46.12 -11.96
CA LYS A 572 -29.39 -46.56 -11.32
C LYS A 572 -30.45 -45.46 -11.30
N VAL A 573 -30.74 -44.84 -12.45
CA VAL A 573 -31.85 -43.87 -12.55
C VAL A 573 -33.19 -44.56 -12.27
N LYS A 574 -34.03 -43.93 -11.46
CA LYS A 574 -35.37 -44.48 -11.16
C LYS A 574 -36.28 -44.41 -12.39
N PRO A 575 -37.21 -45.36 -12.57
CA PRO A 575 -38.29 -45.21 -13.52
C PRO A 575 -39.07 -43.91 -13.26
N GLY A 576 -39.40 -43.18 -14.33
CA GLY A 576 -40.08 -41.89 -14.21
C GLY A 576 -39.95 -41.03 -15.46
N VAL A 577 -40.61 -39.88 -15.41
CA VAL A 577 -40.54 -38.85 -16.44
C VAL A 577 -39.74 -37.67 -15.89
N TYR A 578 -38.68 -37.31 -16.61
CA TYR A 578 -37.73 -36.27 -16.21
C TYR A 578 -37.85 -35.09 -17.17
N THR A 579 -38.32 -33.93 -16.67
CA THR A 579 -38.47 -32.72 -17.49
C THR A 579 -37.11 -32.04 -17.63
N LEU A 580 -36.47 -32.23 -18.78
CA LEU A 580 -35.13 -31.71 -19.07
C LEU A 580 -35.17 -30.22 -19.43
N ALA A 581 -36.20 -29.81 -20.17
CA ALA A 581 -36.44 -28.42 -20.51
C ALA A 581 -37.93 -28.09 -20.50
N SER A 582 -38.27 -26.84 -20.18
CA SER A 582 -39.62 -26.31 -20.28
C SER A 582 -39.63 -24.86 -20.78
N ALA A 583 -40.59 -24.49 -21.61
CA ALA A 583 -40.70 -23.15 -22.21
C ALA A 583 -42.15 -22.63 -22.20
N THR A 584 -42.40 -21.48 -21.57
CA THR A 584 -43.76 -20.89 -21.48
C THR A 584 -44.24 -20.25 -22.79
N GLY A 585 -43.30 -19.82 -23.65
CA GLY A 585 -43.57 -19.27 -24.99
C GLY A 585 -43.58 -20.35 -26.08
N GLY A 586 -43.50 -21.62 -25.70
CA GLY A 586 -43.50 -22.77 -26.61
C GLY A 586 -42.12 -23.26 -27.00
N ILE A 587 -42.06 -24.51 -27.46
CA ILE A 587 -40.88 -25.16 -28.03
C ILE A 587 -41.09 -25.37 -29.52
N SER A 588 -40.11 -24.95 -30.34
CA SER A 588 -40.13 -25.17 -31.78
C SER A 588 -38.94 -26.04 -32.21
N GLY A 589 -39.21 -27.11 -32.98
CA GLY A 589 -38.18 -28.06 -33.42
C GLY A 589 -37.91 -29.17 -32.39
N THR A 590 -36.92 -29.99 -32.68
CA THR A 590 -36.43 -31.10 -31.86
C THR A 590 -34.92 -31.16 -31.97
N PHE A 591 -34.23 -31.73 -30.98
CA PHE A 591 -32.78 -31.95 -31.10
C PHE A 591 -32.48 -32.92 -32.25
N ASP A 592 -31.52 -32.59 -33.11
CA ASP A 592 -31.14 -33.44 -34.25
C ASP A 592 -30.49 -34.75 -33.82
N THR A 593 -29.72 -34.69 -32.74
CA THR A 593 -29.08 -35.86 -32.15
C THR A 593 -29.30 -35.87 -30.64
N ALA A 594 -29.42 -37.08 -30.08
CA ALA A 594 -29.62 -37.25 -28.65
C ALA A 594 -28.83 -38.45 -28.13
N GLU A 595 -27.95 -38.19 -27.16
CA GLU A 595 -27.28 -39.20 -26.35
C GLU A 595 -28.07 -39.38 -25.05
N ILE A 596 -28.91 -40.42 -25.02
CA ILE A 596 -29.79 -40.74 -23.88
C ILE A 596 -29.47 -42.13 -23.32
N PRO A 597 -29.78 -42.39 -22.03
CA PRO A 597 -29.54 -43.70 -21.44
C PRO A 597 -30.27 -44.81 -22.19
N GLU A 598 -29.66 -46.00 -22.26
CA GLU A 598 -30.22 -47.14 -22.96
C GLU A 598 -31.62 -47.49 -22.42
N GLY A 599 -32.56 -47.78 -23.34
CA GLY A 599 -33.95 -48.13 -23.00
C GLY A 599 -34.83 -46.94 -22.62
N THR A 600 -34.36 -45.71 -22.73
CA THR A 600 -35.16 -44.48 -22.53
C THR A 600 -35.63 -43.87 -23.85
N TRP A 601 -36.64 -42.99 -23.80
CA TRP A 601 -37.09 -42.24 -24.98
C TRP A 601 -37.46 -40.80 -24.63
N LEU A 602 -37.39 -39.92 -25.63
CA LEU A 602 -37.74 -38.51 -25.49
C LEU A 602 -39.19 -38.25 -25.88
N THR A 603 -39.85 -37.38 -25.13
CA THR A 603 -41.14 -36.79 -25.49
C THR A 603 -40.96 -35.29 -25.66
N TYR A 604 -41.37 -34.77 -26.82
CA TYR A 604 -41.45 -33.34 -27.07
C TYR A 604 -42.91 -32.93 -27.07
N SER A 605 -43.28 -32.05 -26.15
CA SER A 605 -44.59 -31.40 -26.13
C SER A 605 -44.48 -29.97 -26.64
N ALA A 606 -45.61 -29.26 -26.71
CA ALA A 606 -45.61 -27.84 -27.06
C ALA A 606 -44.77 -26.98 -26.08
N THR A 607 -44.51 -27.47 -24.85
CA THR A 607 -43.88 -26.68 -23.79
C THR A 607 -42.81 -27.42 -22.99
N THR A 608 -42.58 -28.73 -23.22
CA THR A 608 -41.59 -29.54 -22.49
C THR A 608 -40.77 -30.47 -23.38
N VAL A 609 -39.52 -30.71 -22.98
CA VAL A 609 -38.70 -31.83 -23.44
C VAL A 609 -38.49 -32.77 -22.25
N GLU A 610 -38.92 -34.01 -22.39
CA GLU A 610 -38.92 -35.00 -21.31
C GLU A 610 -38.15 -36.25 -21.69
N CYS A 611 -37.39 -36.81 -20.75
CA CYS A 611 -36.80 -38.13 -20.86
C CYS A 611 -37.61 -39.13 -20.04
N ASN A 612 -38.06 -40.21 -20.66
CA ASN A 612 -38.88 -41.24 -20.04
C ASN A 612 -38.01 -42.46 -19.74
N VAL A 613 -37.95 -42.83 -18.47
CA VAL A 613 -37.24 -44.02 -18.00
C VAL A 613 -38.28 -45.08 -17.64
N PRO A 614 -38.30 -46.24 -18.33
CA PRO A 614 -39.33 -47.25 -18.12
C PRO A 614 -39.18 -47.92 -16.75
N SER A 615 -40.29 -48.47 -16.22
CA SER A 615 -40.21 -49.42 -15.11
C SER A 615 -39.63 -50.75 -15.59
N TRP A 616 -38.50 -51.16 -15.03
CA TRP A 616 -37.87 -52.46 -15.34
C TRP A 616 -38.78 -53.67 -15.00
N ALA A 617 -39.89 -53.47 -14.30
CA ALA A 617 -40.95 -54.46 -14.07
C ALA A 617 -41.85 -54.72 -15.30
N SER A 618 -41.70 -53.96 -16.39
CA SER A 618 -42.59 -54.01 -17.56
C SER A 618 -41.93 -54.58 -18.82
N MET A 619 -40.63 -54.93 -18.78
CA MET A 619 -39.98 -55.69 -19.85
C MET A 619 -40.23 -57.20 -19.65
N ILE A 620 -41.50 -57.62 -19.83
CA ILE A 620 -41.78 -59.01 -20.19
C ILE A 620 -41.59 -59.12 -21.70
N LEU A 621 -40.57 -59.89 -22.07
CA LEU A 621 -40.20 -60.34 -23.40
C LEU A 621 -41.43 -60.79 -24.20
N MET A 622 -41.86 -60.04 -25.21
CA MET A 622 -42.58 -60.63 -26.34
C MET A 622 -41.52 -61.04 -27.37
N ARG A 623 -41.30 -62.35 -27.47
CA ARG A 623 -40.59 -62.97 -28.60
C ARG A 623 -41.49 -63.07 -29.81
#